data_AF-A0A660Z4A4-F1
#
_entry.id   AF-A0A660Z4A4-F1
#
_cell.length_a   1.000
_cell.length_b   1.000
_cell.length_c   1.000
_cell.angle_alpha   90.00
_cell.angle_beta   90.00
_cell.angle_gamma   90.00
#
_symmetry.space_group_name_H-M   'P 1'
#
loop_
_entity.id
_entity.type
_entity.pdbx_description
1 polymer ?
#
loop_
_entity_poly.entity_id
_entity_poly.type
_entity_poly.pdbx_seq_one_letter_code
_entity_poly.pdbx_strand_id
1 'polypeptide(L)'
;MRLRKWLMKQQWRVVQIRGIWSLFYGVLMLAYAYYAVVPLFSGMGALGPFAFAAILLAVYLVLGYLYDRVFVMWAPSQEVNIERNPYQYVPSPKDRVFWFPLYSVLLDATEALARESGVDCTAIEDARNYFWELQQLVAERRNDIDEAIR
;
A
#
# COMPACT_ATOMS: atom_id res chain seq x y z
N MET A 1 0.59 -15.71 -25.96
CA MET A 1 0.71 -15.09 -24.63
C MET A 1 -0.32 -15.74 -23.70
N ARG A 2 0.11 -16.40 -22.62
CA ARG A 2 -0.60 -17.50 -21.94
C ARG A 2 -1.89 -17.02 -21.23
N LEU A 3 -3.06 -17.56 -21.62
CA LEU A 3 -4.39 -17.35 -21.01
C LEU A 3 -4.36 -17.37 -19.47
N ARG A 4 -3.54 -18.25 -18.89
CA ARG A 4 -3.27 -18.35 -17.45
C ARG A 4 -2.75 -17.06 -16.82
N LYS A 5 -1.82 -16.34 -17.48
CA LYS A 5 -1.31 -15.04 -17.00
C LYS A 5 -2.38 -13.95 -17.06
N TRP A 6 -3.28 -14.00 -18.05
CA TRP A 6 -4.38 -13.05 -18.16
C TRP A 6 -5.44 -13.30 -17.08
N LEU A 7 -5.83 -14.56 -16.85
CA LEU A 7 -6.76 -14.95 -15.78
C LEU A 7 -6.23 -14.59 -14.40
N MET A 8 -4.94 -14.84 -14.13
CA MET A 8 -4.31 -14.42 -12.87
C MET A 8 -4.35 -12.90 -12.66
N LYS A 9 -4.13 -12.11 -13.72
CA LYS A 9 -4.26 -10.65 -13.64
C LYS A 9 -5.70 -10.20 -13.37
N GLN A 10 -6.69 -10.86 -13.99
CA GLN A 10 -8.10 -10.52 -13.73
C GLN A 10 -8.53 -10.92 -12.33
N GLN A 11 -8.15 -12.10 -11.85
CA GLN A 11 -8.41 -12.52 -10.48
C GLN A 11 -7.78 -11.55 -9.47
N TRP A 12 -6.54 -11.12 -9.70
CA TRP A 12 -5.87 -10.15 -8.84
C TRP A 12 -6.60 -8.80 -8.81
N ARG A 13 -7.07 -8.32 -9.97
CA ARG A 13 -7.91 -7.11 -10.07
C ARG A 13 -9.25 -7.27 -9.36
N VAL A 14 -9.92 -8.41 -9.50
CA VAL A 14 -11.20 -8.69 -8.84
C VAL A 14 -11.02 -8.75 -7.32
N VAL A 15 -9.92 -9.34 -6.82
CA VAL A 15 -9.59 -9.37 -5.38
C VAL A 15 -9.37 -7.96 -4.84
N GLN A 16 -8.70 -7.08 -5.59
CA GLN A 16 -8.51 -5.68 -5.19
C GLN A 16 -9.82 -4.88 -5.15
N ILE A 17 -10.75 -5.14 -6.08
CA ILE A 17 -12.03 -4.41 -6.13
C ILE A 17 -13.07 -5.05 -5.17
N ARG A 18 -12.81 -6.24 -4.62
CA ARG A 18 -13.74 -6.97 -3.75
C ARG A 18 -14.24 -6.13 -2.57
N GLY A 19 -13.37 -5.35 -1.93
CA GLY A 19 -13.76 -4.47 -0.82
C GLY A 19 -14.71 -3.34 -1.26
N ILE A 20 -14.44 -2.76 -2.43
CA ILE A 20 -15.27 -1.70 -3.02
C ILE A 20 -16.64 -2.26 -3.41
N TRP A 21 -16.68 -3.42 -4.07
CA TRP A 21 -17.92 -4.09 -4.43
C TRP A 21 -18.71 -4.55 -3.20
N SER A 22 -18.07 -5.08 -2.15
CA SER A 22 -18.77 -5.47 -0.93
C SER A 22 -19.41 -4.27 -0.22
N LEU A 23 -18.72 -3.12 -0.20
CA LEU A 23 -19.27 -1.88 0.33
C LEU A 23 -20.45 -1.41 -0.52
N PHE A 24 -20.28 -1.36 -1.84
CA PHE A 24 -21.32 -0.94 -2.77
C PHE A 24 -22.58 -1.80 -2.66
N TYR A 25 -22.46 -3.13 -2.70
CA TYR A 25 -23.59 -4.04 -2.55
C TYR A 25 -24.21 -3.98 -1.15
N GLY A 26 -23.40 -3.80 -0.11
CA GLY A 26 -23.89 -3.63 1.26
C GLY A 26 -24.76 -2.38 1.41
N VAL A 27 -24.31 -1.24 0.87
CA VAL A 27 -25.08 0.01 0.86
C VAL A 27 -26.34 -0.12 0.00
N LEU A 28 -26.26 -0.77 -1.17
CA LEU A 28 -27.41 -0.98 -2.03
C LEU A 28 -28.48 -1.88 -1.39
N MET A 29 -28.07 -2.97 -0.75
CA MET A 29 -28.96 -3.87 0.02
C MET A 29 -29.65 -3.13 1.16
N LEU A 30 -28.88 -2.35 1.93
CA LEU A 30 -29.42 -1.52 3.00
C LEU A 30 -30.41 -0.50 2.45
N ALA A 31 -30.07 0.17 1.36
CA ALA A 31 -30.95 1.13 0.73
C ALA A 31 -32.25 0.49 0.23
N TYR A 32 -32.18 -0.69 -0.40
CA TYR A 32 -33.35 -1.44 -0.82
C TYR A 32 -34.22 -1.94 0.35
N ALA A 33 -33.63 -2.27 1.49
CA ALA A 33 -34.40 -2.66 2.67
C ALA A 33 -35.21 -1.49 3.27
N TYR A 34 -34.69 -0.25 3.16
CA TYR A 34 -35.24 0.90 3.89
C TYR A 34 -35.86 2.00 2.99
N TYR A 35 -35.72 1.94 1.66
CA TYR A 35 -36.25 3.02 0.77
C TYR A 35 -37.77 3.20 0.88
N ALA A 36 -38.52 2.12 1.16
CA ALA A 36 -39.97 2.16 1.28
C ALA A 36 -40.45 2.89 2.55
N VAL A 37 -39.61 2.95 3.58
CA VAL A 37 -39.90 3.61 4.86
C VAL A 37 -39.75 5.12 4.74
N VAL A 38 -38.90 5.60 3.83
CA VAL A 38 -38.62 7.02 3.64
C VAL A 38 -39.50 7.55 2.49
N PRO A 39 -40.48 8.44 2.76
CA PRO A 39 -41.43 8.90 1.74
C PRO A 39 -40.77 9.56 0.53
N LEU A 40 -39.63 10.21 0.75
CA LEU A 40 -38.83 10.86 -0.29
C LEU A 40 -38.31 9.87 -1.33
N PHE A 41 -37.85 8.70 -0.90
CA PHE A 41 -37.26 7.69 -1.79
C PHE A 41 -38.32 6.71 -2.30
N SER A 42 -39.37 6.42 -1.51
CA SER A 42 -40.48 5.57 -1.96
C SER A 42 -41.26 6.19 -3.11
N GLY A 43 -41.42 7.53 -3.13
CA GLY A 43 -42.05 8.28 -4.22
C GLY A 43 -41.30 8.23 -5.56
N MET A 44 -40.02 7.84 -5.56
CA MET A 44 -39.19 7.72 -6.77
C MET A 44 -39.30 6.34 -7.45
N GLY A 45 -40.11 5.42 -6.90
CA GLY A 45 -40.31 4.09 -7.46
C GLY A 45 -39.01 3.29 -7.56
N ALA A 46 -38.73 2.72 -8.73
CA ALA A 46 -37.56 1.86 -8.96
C ALA A 46 -36.20 2.59 -8.83
N LEU A 47 -36.18 3.92 -8.92
CA LEU A 47 -34.96 4.73 -8.73
C LEU A 47 -34.68 5.06 -7.27
N GLY A 48 -35.67 4.92 -6.39
CA GLY A 48 -35.57 5.22 -4.95
C GLY A 48 -34.41 4.52 -4.24
N PRO A 49 -34.25 3.19 -4.38
CA PRO A 49 -33.15 2.46 -3.76
C PRO A 49 -31.77 2.94 -4.21
N PHE A 50 -31.60 3.30 -5.49
CA PHE A 50 -30.32 3.78 -6.03
C PHE A 50 -30.00 5.19 -5.54
N ALA A 51 -30.98 6.08 -5.52
CA ALA A 51 -30.82 7.44 -5.00
C ALA A 51 -30.47 7.41 -3.50
N PHE A 52 -31.13 6.54 -2.73
CA PHE A 52 -30.85 6.39 -1.32
C PHE A 52 -29.47 5.77 -1.06
N ALA A 53 -29.08 4.76 -1.84
CA ALA A 53 -27.74 4.17 -1.79
C ALA A 53 -26.63 5.19 -2.09
N ALA A 54 -26.84 6.05 -3.10
CA ALA A 54 -25.89 7.09 -3.46
C ALA A 54 -25.70 8.11 -2.32
N ILE A 55 -26.78 8.52 -1.66
CA ILE A 55 -26.72 9.43 -0.51
C ILE A 55 -26.03 8.77 0.67
N LEU A 56 -26.39 7.53 1.01
CA LEU A 56 -25.72 6.78 2.08
C LEU A 56 -24.22 6.63 1.80
N LEU A 57 -23.85 6.29 0.57
CA LEU A 57 -22.44 6.21 0.17
C LEU A 57 -21.74 7.57 0.32
N ALA A 58 -22.36 8.66 -0.12
CA ALA A 58 -21.80 10.00 0.03
C ALA A 58 -21.59 10.37 1.51
N VAL A 59 -22.55 10.07 2.38
CA VAL A 59 -22.41 10.27 3.83
C VAL A 59 -21.26 9.45 4.40
N TYR A 60 -21.15 8.16 4.04
CA TYR A 60 -20.03 7.32 4.47
C TYR A 60 -18.67 7.85 3.99
N LEU A 61 -18.59 8.33 2.75
CA LEU A 61 -17.35 8.91 2.21
C LEU A 61 -16.97 10.21 2.92
N VAL A 62 -17.94 11.07 3.24
CA VAL A 62 -17.70 12.32 4.00
C VAL A 62 -17.27 12.01 5.42
N LEU A 63 -17.93 11.06 6.10
CA LEU A 63 -17.52 10.61 7.43
C LEU A 63 -16.12 9.99 7.40
N GLY A 64 -15.83 9.17 6.40
CA GLY A 64 -14.50 8.61 6.19
C GLY A 64 -13.44 9.69 5.96
N TYR A 65 -13.75 10.71 5.16
CA TYR A 65 -12.87 11.85 4.95
C TYR A 65 -12.63 12.63 6.24
N LEU A 66 -13.66 12.94 7.02
CA LEU A 66 -13.52 13.63 8.30
C LEU A 66 -12.69 12.79 9.29
N TYR A 67 -12.97 11.49 9.38
CA TYR A 67 -12.27 10.55 10.22
C TYR A 67 -10.77 10.47 9.90
N ASP A 68 -10.43 10.44 8.62
CA ASP A 68 -9.05 10.28 8.16
C ASP A 68 -8.26 11.60 8.10
N ARG A 69 -8.87 12.69 7.59
CA ARG A 69 -8.18 13.97 7.36
C ARG A 69 -8.32 14.99 8.48
N VAL A 70 -9.48 15.05 9.14
CA VAL A 70 -9.73 16.08 10.18
C VAL A 70 -9.37 15.55 11.54
N PHE A 71 -9.86 14.35 11.88
CA PHE A 71 -9.59 13.75 13.19
C PHE A 71 -8.28 12.96 13.22
N VAL A 72 -7.77 12.55 12.06
CA VAL A 72 -6.52 11.80 11.89
C VAL A 72 -6.40 10.69 12.94
N MET A 73 -7.49 9.96 13.19
CA MET A 73 -7.58 9.07 14.37
C MET A 73 -6.57 7.93 14.31
N TRP A 74 -6.04 7.62 13.12
CA TRP A 74 -5.00 6.62 12.94
C TRP A 74 -3.59 7.17 13.11
N ALA A 75 -3.34 8.48 13.04
CA ALA A 75 -1.97 9.01 13.12
C ALA A 75 -1.24 8.59 14.39
N PRO A 76 -1.82 8.71 15.60
CA PRO A 76 -1.13 8.26 16.81
C PRO A 76 -0.82 6.75 16.80
N SER A 77 -1.72 5.94 16.25
CA SER A 77 -1.50 4.50 16.11
C SER A 77 -0.43 4.19 15.07
N GLN A 78 -0.40 4.91 13.95
CA GLN A 78 0.65 4.78 12.93
C GLN A 78 2.01 5.23 13.47
N GLU A 79 2.08 6.35 14.18
CA GLU A 79 3.29 6.84 14.83
C GLU A 79 3.83 5.80 15.82
N VAL A 80 2.99 5.27 16.69
CA VAL A 80 3.39 4.20 17.63
C VAL A 80 3.85 2.95 16.90
N ASN A 81 3.20 2.57 15.79
CA ASN A 81 3.63 1.41 14.99
C ASN A 81 4.98 1.67 14.29
N ILE A 82 5.22 2.89 13.85
CA ILE A 82 6.47 3.34 13.25
C ILE A 82 7.57 3.31 14.32
N GLU A 83 7.40 4.02 15.44
CA GLU A 83 8.34 4.07 16.56
C GLU A 83 8.67 2.69 17.15
N ARG A 84 7.68 1.79 17.20
CA ARG A 84 7.89 0.43 17.73
C ARG A 84 8.44 -0.54 16.70
N ASN A 85 8.49 -0.18 15.42
CA ASN A 85 9.00 -1.07 14.38
C ASN A 85 10.53 -1.09 14.44
N PRO A 86 11.14 -2.20 14.89
CA PRO A 86 12.58 -2.26 15.02
C PRO A 86 13.27 -2.29 13.65
N TYR A 87 12.54 -2.52 12.55
CA TYR A 87 13.04 -2.55 11.18
C TYR A 87 12.73 -1.28 10.39
N GLN A 88 12.38 -0.18 11.06
CA GLN A 88 12.15 1.08 10.37
C GLN A 88 13.44 1.63 9.75
N TYR A 89 14.55 1.51 10.48
CA TYR A 89 15.85 2.07 10.09
C TYR A 89 16.86 0.99 9.68
N VAL A 90 16.66 -0.24 10.14
CA VAL A 90 17.53 -1.39 9.82
C VAL A 90 16.79 -2.40 8.94
N PRO A 91 17.52 -3.13 8.07
CA PRO A 91 16.88 -4.01 7.10
C PRO A 91 16.13 -5.16 7.76
N SER A 92 14.91 -5.40 7.28
CA SER A 92 14.09 -6.52 7.69
C SER A 92 14.63 -7.84 7.12
N PRO A 93 14.21 -9.00 7.67
CA PRO A 93 14.59 -10.30 7.12
C PRO A 93 14.25 -10.46 5.64
N LYS A 94 13.14 -9.85 5.20
CA LYS A 94 12.73 -9.83 3.78
C LYS A 94 13.75 -9.07 2.92
N ASP A 95 14.29 -7.97 3.42
CA ASP A 95 15.28 -7.16 2.70
C ASP A 95 16.57 -7.94 2.49
N ARG A 96 17.00 -8.69 3.51
CA ARG A 96 18.18 -9.56 3.43
C ARG A 96 18.02 -10.73 2.47
N VAL A 97 16.86 -11.36 2.47
CA VAL A 97 16.63 -12.58 1.65
C VAL A 97 16.32 -12.24 0.20
N PHE A 98 15.63 -11.14 -0.06
CA PHE A 98 15.12 -10.84 -1.40
C PHE A 98 15.73 -9.58 -2.01
N TRP A 99 15.74 -8.47 -1.28
CA TRP A 99 16.06 -7.18 -1.87
C TRP A 99 17.56 -6.94 -2.05
N PHE A 100 18.41 -7.22 -1.07
CA PHE A 100 19.86 -7.05 -1.23
C PHE A 100 20.45 -7.93 -2.35
N PRO A 101 20.11 -9.24 -2.47
CA PRO A 101 20.57 -10.04 -3.61
C PRO A 101 20.06 -9.52 -4.96
N LEU A 102 18.85 -8.95 -5.00
CA LEU A 102 18.33 -8.35 -6.23
C LEU A 102 19.12 -7.09 -6.58
N TYR A 103 19.37 -6.20 -5.62
CA TYR A 103 20.12 -4.97 -5.83
C TYR A 103 21.57 -5.24 -6.22
N SER A 104 22.23 -6.23 -5.61
CA SER A 104 23.60 -6.58 -5.98
C SER A 104 23.69 -6.99 -7.45
N VAL A 105 22.76 -7.84 -7.93
CA VAL A 105 22.72 -8.25 -9.34
C VAL A 105 22.44 -7.08 -10.27
N LEU A 106 21.55 -6.17 -9.88
CA LEU A 106 21.28 -4.96 -10.66
C LEU A 106 22.51 -4.04 -10.74
N LEU A 107 23.22 -3.84 -9.63
CA LEU A 107 24.45 -3.06 -9.59
C LEU A 107 25.54 -3.71 -10.44
N ASP A 108 25.75 -5.02 -10.34
CA ASP A 108 26.71 -5.77 -11.17
C ASP A 108 26.39 -5.62 -12.68
N ALA A 109 25.11 -5.76 -13.05
CA ALA A 109 24.68 -5.60 -14.43
C ALA A 109 24.86 -4.16 -14.94
N THR A 110 24.56 -3.17 -14.10
CA THR A 110 24.71 -1.74 -14.43
C THR A 110 26.19 -1.37 -14.55
N GLU A 111 27.04 -1.90 -13.69
CA GLU A 111 28.49 -1.70 -13.72
C GLU A 111 29.11 -2.27 -15.00
N ALA A 112 28.72 -3.49 -15.39
CA ALA A 112 29.19 -4.10 -16.63
C ALA A 112 28.83 -3.22 -17.85
N LEU A 113 27.60 -2.73 -17.92
CA LEU A 113 27.13 -1.85 -19.00
C LEU A 113 27.84 -0.49 -18.99
N ALA A 114 28.07 0.09 -17.80
CA ALA A 114 28.76 1.36 -17.64
C ALA A 114 30.21 1.27 -18.11
N ARG A 115 30.91 0.18 -17.75
CA ARG A 115 32.29 -0.08 -18.20
C ARG A 115 32.37 -0.26 -19.71
N GLU A 116 31.45 -1.00 -20.33
CA GLU A 116 31.39 -1.15 -21.78
C GLU A 116 31.13 0.18 -22.51
N SER A 117 30.36 1.06 -21.88
CA SER A 117 30.00 2.37 -22.44
C SER A 117 31.03 3.47 -22.12
N GLY A 118 32.09 3.16 -21.37
CA GLY A 118 33.10 4.14 -20.93
C GLY A 118 32.56 5.21 -19.98
N VAL A 119 31.49 4.90 -19.23
CA VAL A 119 30.84 5.79 -18.28
C VAL A 119 31.44 5.62 -16.89
N ASP A 120 31.49 6.71 -16.13
CA ASP A 120 31.97 6.69 -14.74
C ASP A 120 31.14 5.74 -13.85
N CYS A 121 31.83 4.97 -13.01
CA CYS A 121 31.25 3.94 -12.15
C CYS A 121 31.22 4.33 -10.66
N THR A 122 31.74 5.51 -10.30
CA THR A 122 31.81 5.99 -8.90
C THR A 122 30.48 5.87 -8.16
N ALA A 123 29.38 6.33 -8.75
CA ALA A 123 28.06 6.26 -8.14
C ALA A 123 27.57 4.82 -7.89
N ILE A 124 28.01 3.85 -8.70
CA ILE A 124 27.67 2.43 -8.55
C ILE A 124 28.47 1.84 -7.39
N GLU A 125 29.75 2.20 -7.28
CA GLU A 125 30.62 1.79 -6.17
C GLU A 125 30.14 2.37 -4.84
N ASP A 126 29.77 3.65 -4.81
CA ASP A 126 29.20 4.31 -3.62
C ASP A 126 27.90 3.64 -3.17
N ALA A 127 27.00 3.34 -4.11
CA ALA A 127 25.77 2.61 -3.81
C ALA A 127 26.05 1.21 -3.27
N ARG A 128 27.03 0.50 -3.82
CA ARG A 128 27.43 -0.84 -3.35
C ARG A 128 27.97 -0.78 -1.92
N ASN A 129 28.83 0.19 -1.62
CA ASN A 129 29.39 0.39 -0.29
C ASN A 129 28.29 0.71 0.73
N TYR A 130 27.37 1.62 0.37
CA TYR A 130 26.22 1.94 1.19
C TYR A 130 25.35 0.71 1.51
N PHE A 131 25.02 -0.11 0.52
CA PHE A 131 24.23 -1.32 0.75
C PHE A 131 24.97 -2.36 1.59
N TRP A 132 26.29 -2.46 1.43
CA TRP A 132 27.13 -3.35 2.21
C TRP A 132 27.13 -2.97 3.69
N GLU A 133 27.29 -1.68 4.01
CA GLU A 133 27.20 -1.17 5.39
C GLU A 133 25.80 -1.39 5.98
N LEU A 134 24.76 -1.03 5.23
CA LEU A 134 23.37 -1.18 5.67
C LEU A 134 23.00 -2.65 5.97
N GLN A 135 23.48 -3.60 5.16
CA GLN A 135 23.20 -5.03 5.34
C GLN A 135 23.73 -5.57 6.67
N GLN A 136 24.79 -4.98 7.21
CA GLN A 136 25.42 -5.43 8.45
C GLN A 136 24.59 -5.06 9.69
N LEU A 137 23.79 -4.00 9.62
CA LEU A 137 23.02 -3.48 10.75
C LEU A 137 21.90 -4.44 11.17
N VAL A 138 21.86 -4.80 12.46
CA VAL A 138 20.88 -5.75 13.04
C VAL A 138 19.97 -5.05 14.05
N ALA A 139 18.66 -5.30 13.95
CA ALA A 139 17.66 -4.72 14.84
C ALA A 139 17.78 -5.12 16.33
N GLU A 140 18.52 -6.20 16.63
CA GLU A 140 18.77 -6.66 18.00
C GLU A 140 19.80 -5.79 18.74
N ARG A 141 20.63 -5.05 17.99
CA ARG A 141 21.69 -4.23 18.55
C ARG A 141 21.25 -2.77 18.56
N ARG A 142 21.14 -2.19 19.75
CA ARG A 142 20.73 -0.79 19.93
C ARG A 142 21.67 0.19 19.21
N ASN A 143 22.97 -0.07 19.23
CA ASN A 143 23.97 0.78 18.56
C ASN A 143 23.76 0.83 17.04
N ASP A 144 23.42 -0.30 16.42
CA ASP A 144 23.17 -0.38 14.97
C ASP A 144 21.92 0.43 14.57
N ILE A 145 20.92 0.51 15.45
CA ILE A 145 19.74 1.37 15.25
C ILE A 145 20.11 2.84 15.35
N ASP A 146 20.91 3.22 16.36
CA ASP A 146 21.38 4.60 16.53
C ASP A 146 22.28 5.04 15.36
N GLU A 147 23.05 4.12 14.78
CA GLU A 147 23.85 4.34 13.57
C GLU A 147 22.96 4.52 12.33
N ALA A 148 21.92 3.70 12.17
CA ALA A 148 20.98 3.81 11.05
C ALA A 148 20.12 5.09 11.05
N ILE A 149 19.98 5.75 12.21
CA ILE A 149 19.22 7.01 12.36
C ILE A 149 20.05 8.24 11.95
N ARG A 150 21.39 8.14 11.97
CA ARG A 150 22.30 9.27 11.67
C ARG A 150 22.46 9.51 10.17
#